data_AF-A0A1W2DUJ0-F1
#
_entry.id   AF-A0A1W2DUJ0-F1
#
_cell.length_a   1.000
_cell.length_b   1.000
_cell.length_c   1.000
_cell.angle_alpha   90.00
_cell.angle_beta   90.00
_cell.angle_gamma   90.00
#
_symmetry.space_group_name_H-M   'P 1'
#
loop_
_entity.id
_entity.type
_entity.pdbx_description
1 polymer ?
#
loop_
_entity_poly.entity_id
_entity_poly.type
_entity_poly.pdbx_seq_one_letter_code
_entity_poly.pdbx_strand_id
1 'polypeptide(L)'
;MKKFVYVVTDRNRTSLHVGMSSDLIKTLDFYKQMPCLFFDSGQQLTRLVYFEEFKTEAQALSRFKLVSRFTRMQKERLVRSCNPDWVDLTIGLDFEHITSGRKMINQVNLSFNMLS
;
A
#
# COMPACT_ATOMS: atom_id res chain seq x y z
N MET A 1 15.45 1.03 -10.77
CA MET A 1 14.22 0.35 -10.33
C MET A 1 13.81 0.91 -8.98
N LYS A 2 12.53 1.21 -8.80
CA LYS A 2 12.01 1.73 -7.53
C LYS A 2 12.03 0.62 -6.47
N LYS A 3 12.20 1.00 -5.21
CA LYS A 3 12.15 0.08 -4.07
C LYS A 3 11.22 0.69 -3.03
N PHE A 4 10.41 -0.15 -2.40
CA PHE A 4 9.40 0.28 -1.46
C PHE A 4 9.67 -0.33 -0.10
N VAL A 5 9.55 0.47 0.96
CA VAL A 5 9.44 -0.02 2.34
C VAL A 5 8.01 0.20 2.78
N TYR A 6 7.36 -0.82 3.31
CA TYR A 6 5.94 -0.75 3.64
C TYR A 6 5.65 -1.32 5.02
N VAL A 7 4.53 -0.89 5.60
CA VAL A 7 3.96 -1.46 6.82
C VAL A 7 2.56 -1.97 6.53
N VAL A 8 2.36 -3.26 6.79
CA VAL A 8 1.05 -3.93 6.71
C VAL A 8 0.60 -4.33 8.10
N THR A 9 -0.72 -4.36 8.29
CA THR A 9 -1.34 -4.68 9.56
C THR A 9 -2.58 -5.54 9.39
N ASP A 10 -2.98 -6.20 10.49
CA ASP A 10 -4.22 -6.95 10.61
C ASP A 10 -5.41 -6.02 10.88
N ARG A 11 -6.63 -6.57 10.82
CA ARG A 11 -7.86 -5.82 11.05
C ARG A 11 -7.89 -5.13 12.42
N ASN A 12 -7.31 -5.77 13.44
CA ASN A 12 -7.29 -5.29 14.82
C ASN A 12 -6.07 -4.43 15.15
N ARG A 13 -5.21 -4.15 14.16
CA ARG A 13 -3.94 -3.40 14.32
C ARG A 13 -3.00 -4.02 15.35
N THR A 14 -3.16 -5.30 15.66
CA THR A 14 -2.38 -6.04 16.67
C THR A 14 -0.96 -6.31 16.20
N SER A 15 -0.76 -6.54 14.90
CA SER A 15 0.54 -6.83 14.31
C SER A 15 0.90 -5.76 13.28
N LEU A 16 2.12 -5.23 13.38
CA LEU A 16 2.69 -4.28 12.42
C LEU A 16 3.90 -4.92 11.77
N HIS A 17 3.70 -5.44 10.57
CA HIS A 17 4.75 -6.10 9.80
C HIS A 17 5.39 -5.10 8.83
N VAL A 18 6.71 -4.99 8.89
CA VAL A 18 7.51 -4.15 8.02
C VAL A 18 8.06 -5.02 6.91
N GLY A 19 7.91 -4.61 5.66
CA GLY A 19 8.45 -5.32 4.51
C GLY A 19 9.17 -4.38 3.55
N MET A 20 9.89 -4.98 2.60
CA MET A 20 10.49 -4.28 1.48
C MET A 20 10.13 -5.01 0.19
N SER A 21 9.79 -4.28 -0.87
CA SER A 21 9.45 -4.87 -2.17
C SER A 21 9.94 -3.98 -3.30
N SER A 22 10.25 -4.57 -4.46
CA SER A 22 10.46 -3.83 -5.70
C SER A 22 9.15 -3.52 -6.43
N ASP A 23 8.11 -4.34 -6.22
CA ASP A 23 6.80 -4.24 -6.86
C ASP A 23 5.71 -4.33 -5.79
N LEU A 24 5.34 -3.19 -5.20
CA LEU A 24 4.40 -3.15 -4.09
C LEU A 24 3.04 -3.77 -4.45
N ILE A 25 2.52 -3.51 -5.65
CA ILE A 25 1.23 -4.02 -6.12
C ILE A 25 1.21 -5.55 -6.14
N LYS A 26 2.22 -6.18 -6.77
CA LYS A 26 2.32 -7.66 -6.82
C LYS A 26 2.39 -8.27 -5.43
N THR A 27 3.11 -7.61 -4.51
CA THR A 27 3.22 -8.06 -3.12
C THR A 27 1.86 -7.98 -2.41
N LEU A 28 1.10 -6.90 -2.60
CA LEU A 28 -0.24 -6.76 -2.04
C LEU A 28 -1.22 -7.79 -2.61
N ASP A 29 -1.19 -8.00 -3.92
CA ASP A 29 -2.02 -9.03 -4.57
C ASP A 29 -1.71 -10.42 -4.03
N PHE A 30 -0.43 -10.72 -3.79
CA PHE A 30 -0.03 -11.96 -3.11
C PHE A 30 -0.64 -12.07 -1.72
N TYR A 31 -0.56 -11.02 -0.88
CA TYR A 31 -1.16 -11.05 0.46
C TYR A 31 -2.70 -11.16 0.43
N LYS A 32 -3.36 -10.58 -0.57
CA LYS A 32 -4.81 -10.70 -0.81
C LYS A 32 -5.20 -12.13 -1.20
N GLN A 33 -4.41 -12.75 -2.08
CA GLN A 33 -4.66 -14.10 -2.61
C GLN A 33 -4.18 -15.22 -1.70
N MET A 34 -3.29 -14.94 -0.75
CA MET A 34 -2.67 -15.95 0.10
C MET A 34 -3.76 -16.69 0.90
N PRO A 35 -3.98 -18.00 0.64
CA PRO A 35 -5.01 -18.75 1.31
C PRO A 35 -4.65 -18.85 2.79
N CYS A 36 -5.58 -18.45 3.66
CA CYS A 36 -5.45 -18.63 5.10
C CYS A 36 -5.60 -20.12 5.42
N LEU A 37 -4.55 -20.91 5.18
CA LEU A 37 -4.57 -22.36 5.38
C LEU A 37 -4.70 -22.74 6.87
N PHE A 38 -4.37 -21.84 7.80
CA PHE A 38 -4.30 -22.15 9.23
C PHE A 38 -4.72 -21.01 10.19
N PHE A 39 -5.15 -19.85 9.69
CA PHE A 39 -5.48 -18.70 10.54
C PHE A 39 -6.91 -18.22 10.32
N ASP A 40 -7.56 -17.83 11.42
CA ASP A 40 -8.81 -17.08 11.42
C ASP A 40 -8.65 -15.84 10.53
N SER A 41 -9.63 -15.60 9.66
CA SER A 41 -9.67 -14.47 8.71
C SER A 41 -9.40 -13.09 9.36
N GLY A 42 -9.53 -12.96 10.68
CA GLY A 42 -9.21 -11.74 11.44
C GLY A 42 -7.72 -11.40 11.57
N GLN A 43 -6.80 -12.37 11.45
CA GLN A 43 -5.34 -12.15 11.59
C GLN A 43 -4.60 -11.95 10.27
N GLN A 44 -5.30 -12.00 9.13
CA GLN A 44 -4.67 -11.81 7.83
C GLN A 44 -4.14 -10.37 7.70
N LEU A 45 -2.85 -10.25 7.40
CA LEU A 45 -2.16 -8.98 7.12
C LEU A 45 -2.64 -8.43 5.77
N THR A 46 -3.81 -7.81 5.77
CA THR A 46 -4.52 -7.38 4.56
C THR A 46 -4.38 -5.90 4.28
N ARG A 47 -4.07 -5.09 5.31
CA ARG A 47 -4.18 -3.64 5.22
C ARG A 47 -2.82 -2.99 5.09
N LEU A 48 -2.61 -2.27 4.00
CA LEU A 48 -1.45 -1.42 3.81
C LEU A 48 -1.71 -0.07 4.48
N VAL A 49 -0.92 0.27 5.49
CA VAL A 49 -1.14 1.52 6.24
C VAL A 49 -0.03 2.54 6.03
N TYR A 50 1.09 2.12 5.44
CA TYR A 50 2.25 2.96 5.19
C TYR A 50 3.11 2.40 4.06
N PHE A 51 3.65 3.26 3.21
CA PHE A 51 4.73 2.92 2.31
C PHE A 51 5.62 4.14 2.00
N GLU A 52 6.89 3.88 1.69
CA GLU A 52 7.87 4.86 1.23
C GLU A 52 8.54 4.36 -0.06
N GLU A 53 8.68 5.23 -1.06
CA GLU A 53 9.41 4.94 -2.29
C GLU A 53 10.87 5.42 -2.19
N PHE A 54 11.80 4.58 -2.64
CA PHE A 54 13.22 4.85 -2.71
C PHE A 54 13.77 4.63 -4.12
N LYS A 55 14.74 5.45 -4.49
CA LYS A 55 15.44 5.37 -5.78
C LYS A 55 16.51 4.28 -5.81
N THR A 56 17.09 3.96 -4.65
CA THR A 56 18.17 2.97 -4.53
C THR A 56 17.85 1.91 -3.48
N GLU A 57 18.35 0.70 -3.72
CA GLU A 57 18.16 -0.43 -2.81
C GLU A 57 18.87 -0.23 -1.47
N ALA A 58 20.04 0.42 -1.46
CA ALA A 58 20.76 0.74 -0.24
C ALA A 58 19.94 1.66 0.69
N GLN A 59 19.25 2.66 0.13
CA GLN A 59 18.36 3.54 0.91
C GLN A 59 17.17 2.76 1.47
N ALA A 60 16.50 1.97 0.64
CA ALA A 60 15.37 1.15 1.06
C ALA A 60 15.78 0.15 2.15
N LEU A 61 16.93 -0.51 2.01
CA LEU A 61 17.43 -1.48 2.98
C LEU A 61 17.80 -0.80 4.31
N SER A 62 18.46 0.36 4.27
CA SER A 62 18.79 1.13 5.46
C SER A 62 17.52 1.54 6.21
N ARG A 63 16.51 2.05 5.48
CA ARG A 63 15.22 2.41 6.04
C ARG A 63 14.49 1.20 6.61
N PHE A 64 14.44 0.09 5.87
CA PHE A 64 13.83 -1.17 6.32
C PHE A 64 14.44 -1.67 7.63
N LYS A 65 15.78 -1.69 7.73
CA LYS A 65 16.49 -2.09 8.96
C LYS A 65 16.14 -1.17 10.13
N LEU A 66 16.09 0.13 9.88
CA LEU A 66 15.75 1.13 10.88
C LEU A 66 14.30 0.97 11.36
N VAL A 67 13.33 0.89 10.45
CA VAL A 67 11.90 0.77 10.79
C VAL A 67 11.60 -0.59 11.41
N SER A 68 12.29 -1.66 11.01
CA SER A 68 12.16 -2.98 11.63
C SER A 68 12.52 -2.96 13.12
N ARG A 69 13.55 -2.19 13.51
CA ARG A 69 14.01 -2.02 14.90
C ARG A 69 13.13 -1.11 15.74
N PHE A 70 12.19 -0.38 15.13
CA PHE A 70 11.29 0.48 15.89
C PHE A 70 10.40 -0.30 16.84
N THR A 71 10.17 0.29 18.01
CA THR A 71 9.14 -0.16 18.94
C THR A 71 7.77 -0.01 18.30
N ARG A 72 6.78 -0.73 18.84
CA ARG A 72 5.39 -0.61 18.40
C ARG A 72 4.93 0.84 18.37
N MET A 73 5.16 1.59 19.46
CA MET A 73 4.77 3.00 19.57
C MET A 73 5.44 3.88 18.49
N GLN A 74 6.71 3.62 18.16
CA GLN A 74 7.42 4.35 17.11
C GLN A 74 6.83 4.06 15.72
N LYS A 75 6.50 2.80 15.43
CA LYS A 75 5.81 2.40 14.18
C LYS A 75 4.43 3.06 14.09
N GLU A 76 3.67 3.05 15.18
CA GLU A 76 2.36 3.71 15.20
C GLU A 76 2.46 5.23 15.00
N ARG A 77 3.47 5.90 15.58
CA ARG A 77 3.71 7.33 15.34
C ARG A 77 4.05 7.61 13.88
N LEU A 78 4.87 6.76 13.26
CA LEU A 78 5.22 6.86 11.84
C LEU A 78 3.99 6.73 10.94
N VAL A 79 3.12 5.75 11.23
CA VAL A 79 1.86 5.59 10.50
C VAL A 79 0.96 6.80 10.73
N ARG A 80 0.72 7.19 11.98
CA ARG A 80 -0.18 8.31 12.32
C ARG A 80 0.26 9.66 11.73
N SER A 81 1.56 9.87 11.50
CA SER A 81 2.04 11.13 10.91
C SER A 81 1.61 11.34 9.46
N CYS A 82 1.25 10.28 8.74
CA CYS A 82 0.80 10.36 7.33
C CYS A 82 -0.59 9.76 7.10
N ASN A 83 -1.03 8.87 7.98
CA ASN A 83 -2.29 8.15 7.91
C ASN A 83 -2.92 8.06 9.31
N PRO A 84 -3.45 9.18 9.84
CA PRO A 84 -3.99 9.25 11.21
C PRO A 84 -5.18 8.31 11.43
N ASP A 85 -5.99 8.09 10.39
CA ASP A 85 -7.19 7.26 10.44
C ASP A 85 -6.92 5.77 10.14
N TRP A 86 -5.66 5.42 9.82
CA TRP A 86 -5.26 4.07 9.43
C TRP A 86 -6.08 3.52 8.26
N VAL A 87 -6.34 4.39 7.28
CA VAL A 87 -7.01 4.04 6.04
C VAL A 87 -6.16 3.00 5.31
N ASP A 88 -6.82 2.00 4.73
CA ASP A 88 -6.15 1.03 3.88
C ASP A 88 -5.77 1.68 2.55
N LEU A 89 -4.47 1.87 2.35
CA LEU A 89 -3.89 2.52 1.18
C LEU A 89 -3.92 1.62 -0.06
N THR A 90 -4.21 0.32 0.09
CA THR A 90 -4.34 -0.60 -1.06
C THR A 90 -5.39 -0.12 -2.06
N ILE A 91 -6.50 0.42 -1.58
CA ILE A 91 -7.62 0.92 -2.40
C ILE A 91 -7.16 2.04 -3.34
N GLY A 92 -6.34 2.97 -2.84
CA GLY A 92 -5.81 4.07 -3.64
C GLY A 92 -4.82 3.57 -4.71
N LEU A 93 -3.92 2.66 -4.33
CA LEU A 93 -2.95 2.07 -5.25
C LEU A 93 -3.62 1.26 -6.37
N ASP A 94 -4.69 0.52 -6.05
CA ASP A 94 -5.47 -0.21 -7.05
C ASP A 94 -6.10 0.76 -8.07
N PHE A 95 -6.64 1.90 -7.60
CA PHE A 95 -7.23 2.93 -8.45
C PHE A 95 -6.20 3.59 -9.38
N GLU A 96 -5.04 3.96 -8.86
CA GLU A 96 -3.94 4.54 -9.64
C GLU A 96 -3.40 3.55 -10.68
N HIS A 97 -3.30 2.27 -10.32
CA HIS A 97 -2.85 1.22 -11.23
C HIS A 97 -3.86 0.99 -12.36
N ILE A 98 -5.16 0.95 -12.07
CA ILE A 98 -6.23 0.86 -13.09
C ILE A 98 -6.18 2.09 -14.02
N THR A 99 -5.98 3.29 -13.47
CA THR A 99 -5.95 4.54 -14.24
C THR A 99 -4.71 4.64 -15.11
N SER A 100 -3.55 4.18 -14.60
CA SER A 100 -2.29 4.19 -15.35
C SER A 100 -2.24 3.09 -16.43
N GLY A 101 -2.96 1.99 -16.23
CA GLY A 101 -3.09 0.89 -17.21
C GLY A 101 -4.16 1.13 -18.28
N ARG A 102 -5.13 2.01 -18.03
CA ARG A 102 -6.11 2.43 -19.04
C ARG A 102 -5.58 3.64 -19.80
N LYS A 103 -5.18 3.43 -21.07
CA LYS A 103 -5.43 4.48 -22.08
C LYS A 103 -6.91 4.85 -21.92
N MET A 104 -7.21 6.12 -21.63
CA MET A 104 -8.58 6.63 -21.59
C MET A 104 -9.24 6.40 -22.95
N ILE A 105 -9.86 5.23 -23.16
CA ILE A 105 -10.83 5.01 -24.23
C ILE A 105 -12.17 5.42 -23.63
N ASN A 106 -12.36 6.73 -23.52
CA ASN A 106 -13.65 7.44 -23.47
C ASN A 106 -13.36 8.88 -23.06
N GLN A 107 -12.78 9.65 -24.00
CA GLN A 107 -13.24 11.03 -24.10
C GLN A 107 -14.72 10.95 -24.45
N VAL A 108 -15.59 11.17 -23.46
CA VAL A 108 -16.98 11.49 -23.77
C VAL A 108 -16.92 12.82 -24.51
N ASN A 109 -17.07 12.77 -25.84
CA ASN A 109 -17.30 13.96 -26.65
C ASN A 109 -18.68 14.49 -26.24
N LEU A 110 -18.72 15.35 -25.21
CA LEU A 110 -19.86 16.23 -24.99
C LEU A 110 -19.82 17.28 -26.10
N SER A 111 -20.41 16.95 -27.24
CA SER A 111 -20.79 17.93 -28.24
C SER A 111 -21.87 18.83 -27.62
N PHE A 112 -21.44 19.96 -27.05
CA PHE A 112 -22.32 21.10 -26.80
C PHE A 112 -22.64 21.76 -28.15
N ASN A 113 -23.48 21.12 -28.96
CA ASN A 113 -24.12 21.78 -30.08
C ASN A 113 -25.53 22.20 -29.68
N MET A 114 -25.62 23.48 -29.32
CA MET A 114 -26.61 24.44 -29.81
C MET A 114 -28.08 24.04 -29.68
N LEU A 115 -28.71 24.53 -28.61
CA LEU A 115 -30.12 24.91 -28.67
C LEU A 115 -30.20 26.17 -29.56
N SER A 116 -30.69 25.98 -30.78
CA SER A 116 -31.37 27.02 -31.56
C SER A 116 -32.86 26.79 -31.49
#